data_AF-A0A8S3HIH6-F1
#
_entry.id   AF-A0A8S3HIH6-F1
#
_cell.length_a   1.000
_cell.length_b   1.000
_cell.length_c   1.000
_cell.angle_alpha   90.00
_cell.angle_beta   90.00
_cell.angle_gamma   90.00
#
_symmetry.space_group_name_H-M   'P 1'
#
loop_
_entity.id
_entity.type
_entity.pdbx_description
1 polymer ?
#
loop_
_entity_poly.entity_id
_entity_poly.type
_entity_poly.pdbx_seq_one_letter_code
_entity_poly.pdbx_strand_id
1 'polypeptide(L)' 'SVAARGLDFPLIGYVINYDLPDSSDFYIHRIGRTGRAGHLGKSISFFDPDRESDRTIAPELTLKLSDAGQEVPEF' A
#
# COMPACT_ATOMS: atom_id res chain seq x y z
N SER A 1 -3.78 14.36 -0.73
CA SER A 1 -4.60 13.58 -1.69
C SER A 1 -5.75 14.42 -2.22
N VAL A 2 -5.80 14.62 -3.54
CA VAL A 2 -6.75 15.50 -4.28
C VAL A 2 -8.15 14.88 -4.47
N ALA A 3 -8.36 13.62 -4.08
CA ALA A 3 -9.66 12.97 -4.09
C ALA A 3 -10.29 13.04 -2.69
N ALA A 4 -10.92 14.16 -2.30
CA ALA A 4 -11.34 14.33 -0.91
C ALA A 4 -12.83 14.61 -0.65
N ARG A 5 -13.64 15.09 -1.61
CA ARG A 5 -15.05 15.38 -1.30
C ARG A 5 -15.98 15.11 -2.49
N GLY A 6 -16.93 14.20 -2.30
CA GLY A 6 -18.07 13.97 -3.22
C GLY A 6 -17.97 12.76 -4.15
N LEU A 7 -16.83 12.05 -4.18
CA LEU A 7 -16.70 10.81 -4.97
C LEU A 7 -16.86 9.61 -4.03
N ASP A 8 -18.03 8.98 -4.10
CA ASP A 8 -18.24 7.63 -3.58
C ASP A 8 -17.66 6.66 -4.61
N PHE A 9 -16.60 5.94 -4.24
CA PHE A 9 -16.01 4.88 -5.06
C PHE A 9 -16.46 3.55 -4.47
N PRO A 10 -17.63 3.02 -4.88
CA PRO A 10 -18.05 1.71 -4.45
C PRO A 10 -17.04 0.70 -4.98
N LEU A 11 -16.33 0.05 -4.06
CA LEU A 11 -15.44 -1.08 -4.30
C LEU A 11 -14.26 -0.77 -5.24
N ILE A 12 -13.24 -0.09 -4.73
CA ILE A 12 -11.95 0.03 -5.43
C ILE A 12 -11.36 -1.38 -5.58
N GLY A 13 -11.19 -1.85 -6.82
CA GLY A 13 -10.59 -3.16 -7.10
C GLY A 13 -9.07 -3.18 -6.99
N TYR A 14 -8.42 -2.05 -7.29
CA TYR A 14 -6.96 -1.94 -7.34
C TYR A 14 -6.48 -0.63 -6.70
N VAL A 15 -5.43 -0.74 -5.89
CA VAL A 15 -4.62 0.39 -5.42
C VAL A 15 -3.23 0.26 -6.03
N ILE A 16 -2.73 1.34 -6.63
CA ILE A 16 -1.37 1.38 -7.18
C ILE A 16 -0.57 2.45 -6.45
N ASN A 17 0.48 2.03 -5.76
CA ASN A 17 1.51 2.91 -5.21
C ASN A 17 2.60 3.07 -6.28
N TYR A 18 2.45 4.09 -7.13
CA TYR A 18 3.48 4.43 -8.11
C TYR A 18 4.78 4.84 -7.41
N ASP A 19 4.66 5.69 -6.39
CA ASP A 19 5.68 5.93 -5.39
C ASP A 19 5.19 5.36 -4.05
N LEU A 20 6.11 4.74 -3.30
CA LEU A 20 5.84 4.39 -1.91
C LEU A 20 5.66 5.66 -1.07
N PRO A 21 4.76 5.61 -0.08
CA PRO A 21 4.66 6.69 0.89
C PRO A 21 5.85 6.68 1.85
N ASP A 22 6.10 7.81 2.51
CA ASP A 22 7.23 7.97 3.42
C ASP A 22 7.04 7.26 4.78
N SER A 23 5.86 6.67 5.03
CA SER A 23 5.59 5.89 6.25
C SER A 23 4.63 4.72 6.04
N SER A 24 4.77 3.71 6.89
CA SER A 24 3.94 2.49 6.88
C SER A 24 2.46 2.78 7.17
N ASP A 25 2.15 3.73 8.05
CA ASP A 25 0.79 4.14 8.35
C ASP A 25 0.10 4.68 7.08
N PHE A 26 0.79 5.54 6.32
CA PHE A 26 0.28 6.03 5.05
C PHE A 26 0.14 4.92 4.01
N TYR A 27 1.07 3.95 4.00
CA TYR A 27 0.96 2.74 3.16
C TYR A 27 -0.32 1.97 3.48
N ILE A 28 -0.54 1.64 4.75
CA ILE A 28 -1.73 0.91 5.23
C ILE A 28 -3.01 1.66 4.87
N HIS A 29 -3.05 2.97 5.08
CA HIS A 29 -4.20 3.80 4.73
C HIS A 29 -4.49 3.87 3.23
N ARG A 30 -3.45 3.76 2.39
CA ARG A 30 -3.57 3.75 0.93
C ARG A 30 -4.06 2.41 0.43
N ILE A 31 -3.47 1.30 0.88
CA ILE A 31 -3.90 -0.04 0.46
C ILE A 31 -5.29 -0.40 1.01
N GLY A 32 -5.67 0.14 2.19
CA GLY A 32 -7.00 -0.04 2.79
C GLY A 32 -8.16 0.63 2.02
N ARG A 33 -7.87 1.24 0.86
CA ARG A 33 -8.90 1.74 -0.07
C ARG A 33 -9.55 0.61 -0.87
N THR A 34 -8.85 -0.50 -1.08
CA THR A 34 -9.40 -1.73 -1.67
C THR A 34 -9.68 -2.78 -0.58
N GLY A 35 -10.32 -3.90 -0.93
CA GLY A 35 -10.47 -5.04 0.00
C GLY A 35 -11.42 -4.83 1.17
N ARG A 36 -12.50 -4.06 0.99
CA ARG A 36 -13.43 -3.66 2.07
C ARG A 36 -14.70 -4.52 2.08
N ALA A 37 -15.35 -4.60 3.25
CA ALA A 37 -16.64 -5.27 3.45
C ALA A 37 -16.66 -6.75 2.97
N GLY A 38 -15.55 -7.46 3.20
CA GLY A 38 -15.41 -8.87 2.80
C GLY A 38 -15.11 -9.10 1.31
N HIS A 39 -15.09 -8.04 0.50
CA HIS A 39 -14.61 -8.14 -0.88
C HIS A 39 -13.08 -8.20 -0.92
N LEU A 40 -12.56 -8.97 -1.87
CA LEU A 40 -11.13 -8.99 -2.14
C LEU A 40 -10.70 -7.70 -2.85
N GLY A 41 -9.44 -7.35 -2.65
CA GLY A 41 -8.80 -6.18 -3.22
C GLY A 41 -7.34 -6.46 -3.51
N LYS A 42 -6.76 -5.74 -4.48
CA LYS A 42 -5.34 -5.88 -4.80
C LYS A 42 -4.61 -4.55 -4.68
N SER A 43 -3.49 -4.57 -3.98
CA SER A 43 -2.54 -3.45 -3.99
C SER A 43 -1.28 -3.85 -4.74
N ILE A 44 -0.75 -2.95 -5.55
CA ILE A 44 0.52 -3.08 -6.26
C ILE A 44 1.36 -1.88 -5.90
N SER A 45 2.62 -2.10 -5.54
CA SER A 45 3.52 -1.04 -5.12
C SER A 45 4.82 -1.15 -5.89
N PHE A 46 5.31 -0.03 -6.41
CA PHE A 46 6.64 0.04 -6.98
C PHE A 46 7.60 0.49 -5.87
N PHE A 47 8.68 -0.26 -5.74
CA PHE A 47 9.75 -0.01 -4.79
C PHE A 47 11.00 0.40 -5.58
N ASP A 48 11.59 1.52 -5.21
CA ASP A 48 12.84 1.99 -5.79
C ASP A 48 13.98 1.85 -4.76
N PRO A 49 14.92 0.90 -4.95
CA PRO A 49 16.02 0.70 -4.01
C PRO A 49 17.01 1.88 -3.97
N ASP A 50 17.06 2.74 -4.99
CA ASP A 50 17.93 3.90 -5.02
C ASP A 50 17.33 5.10 -4.26
N ARG A 51 16.05 5.02 -3.88
CA ARG A 51 15.33 6.06 -3.15
C ARG A 51 15.42 5.87 -1.64
N GLU A 52 15.95 6.88 -0.95
CA GLU A 52 16.17 6.84 0.52
C GLU A 52 14.87 6.60 1.32
N SER A 53 13.75 7.21 0.93
CA SER A 53 12.45 7.02 1.61
C SER A 53 12.00 5.56 1.57
N ASP A 54 12.15 4.92 0.41
CA ASP A 54 11.71 3.54 0.17
C ASP A 54 12.56 2.56 0.97
N ARG A 55 13.88 2.76 0.98
CA ARG A 55 14.80 1.99 1.84
C ARG A 55 14.48 2.14 3.33
N THR A 56 14.06 3.32 3.75
CA THR A 56 13.76 3.61 5.16
C THR A 56 12.51 2.89 5.64
N ILE A 57 11.47 2.80 4.80
CA ILE A 57 10.21 2.13 5.14
C ILE A 57 10.26 0.61 4.93
N ALA A 58 11.17 0.10 4.10
CA ALA A 58 11.25 -1.32 3.73
C ALA A 58 11.24 -2.31 4.91
N PRO A 59 12.02 -2.13 6.00
CA PRO A 59 12.01 -3.08 7.12
C PRO A 59 10.62 -3.19 7.77
N GLU A 60 9.91 -2.06 7.87
CA GLU A 60 8.59 -2.04 8.45
C GLU A 60 7.56 -2.67 7.50
N LEU A 61 7.64 -2.41 6.19
CA LEU A 61 6.77 -3.07 5.21
C LEU A 61 6.96 -4.58 5.21
N THR A 62 8.20 -5.08 5.32
CA THR A 62 8.49 -6.51 5.44
C THR A 62 7.78 -7.13 6.64
N LEU A 63 7.82 -6.47 7.80
CA LEU A 63 7.08 -6.93 8.98
C LEU A 63 5.57 -6.94 8.73
N LYS A 64 5.01 -5.87 8.15
CA LYS A 64 3.57 -5.81 7.85
C LYS A 64 3.11 -6.86 6.84
N LEU A 65 3.92 -7.14 5.82
CA LEU A 65 3.63 -8.18 4.83
C LEU A 65 3.65 -9.57 5.48
N SER A 66 4.66 -9.85 6.30
CA SER A 66 4.74 -11.09 7.07
C SER A 66 3.55 -11.27 8.03
N ASP A 67 3.21 -10.23 8.81
CA ASP A 67 2.08 -10.25 9.75
C ASP A 67 0.74 -10.50 9.05
N ALA A 68 0.60 -9.99 7.82
CA ALA A 68 -0.59 -10.16 6.98
C ALA A 68 -0.57 -11.47 6.15
N GLY A 69 0.43 -12.33 6.33
CA GLY A 69 0.59 -13.58 5.59
C GLY A 69 0.78 -13.38 4.09
N GLN A 70 1.33 -12.23 3.67
CA GLN A 70 1.66 -11.94 2.28
C GLN A 70 3.07 -12.45 1.95
N GLU A 71 3.33 -12.68 0.66
CA GLU A 71 4.68 -12.94 0.17
C GLU A 71 5.57 -11.72 0.43
N VAL A 72 6.73 -11.95 1.05
CA VAL A 72 7.78 -10.94 1.24
C VAL A 72 8.80 -11.12 0.12
N PRO A 73 8.97 -10.12 -0.77
CA PRO A 73 9.96 -10.21 -1.83
C PRO A 73 11.41 -10.19 -1.29
N GLU A 74 12.34 -10.82 -2.01
CA GLU A 74 13.76 -10.92 -1.61
C GLU A 74 14.62 -9.71 -2.01
N PHE A 75 14.08 -8.76 -2.78
CA PHE A 75 14.82 -7.63 -3.34
C PHE A 75 15.01 -6.45 -2.39
#